data_AF-A0A1M5QRU3-F1
#
_entry.id   AF-A0A1M5QRU3-F1
#
_cell.length_a   1.000
_cell.length_b   1.000
_cell.length_c   1.000
_cell.angle_alpha   90.00
_cell.angle_beta   90.00
_cell.angle_gamma   90.00
#
_symmetry.space_group_name_H-M   'P 1'
#
loop_
_entity.id
_entity.type
_entity.pdbx_description
1 polymer ?
#
loop_
_entity_poly.entity_id
_entity_poly.type
_entity_poly.pdbx_seq_one_letter_code
_entity_poly.pdbx_strand_id
1 'polypeptide(L)' 'MDVSSIAKLATSIAETGNKQEVGVAVLKKAQQIQASTAAQLINAVQSPPAVQNLPANLGNTINTTA' A
#
# COMPACT_ATOMS: atom_id res chain seq x y z
N MET A 1 -18.49 2.05 -48.12
CA MET A 1 -18.03 1.87 -46.73
C MET A 1 -16.54 1.63 -46.81
N ASP A 2 -15.73 2.62 -46.42
CA ASP A 2 -14.29 2.66 -46.71
C ASP A 2 -13.51 1.83 -45.66
N VAL A 3 -12.80 0.80 -46.12
CA VAL A 3 -11.98 -0.10 -45.29
C VAL A 3 -10.92 0.64 -44.48
N SER A 4 -10.47 1.81 -44.94
CA SER A 4 -9.56 2.69 -44.21
C SER A 4 -10.22 3.30 -42.98
N SER A 5 -11.50 3.67 -43.08
CA SER A 5 -12.28 4.19 -41.94
C SER A 5 -12.51 3.12 -40.87
N ILE A 6 -12.79 1.90 -41.29
CA ILE A 6 -12.98 0.75 -40.39
C ILE A 6 -11.66 0.38 -39.70
N ALA A 7 -10.54 0.38 -40.43
CA ALA A 7 -9.23 0.14 -39.85
C ALA A 7 -8.85 1.20 -38.79
N LYS A 8 -9.09 2.48 -39.07
CA LYS A 8 -8.86 3.57 -38.10
C LYS A 8 -9.74 3.43 -36.85
N LEU A 9 -11.00 3.05 -37.02
CA LEU A 9 -11.91 2.80 -35.91
C LEU A 9 -11.46 1.61 -35.05
N ALA A 10 -11.07 0.49 -35.69
CA ALA A 10 -10.57 -0.69 -34.98
C ALA A 10 -9.30 -0.38 -34.17
N THR A 11 -8.37 0.39 -34.74
CA THR A 11 -7.18 0.89 -34.02
C THR A 11 -7.57 1.76 -32.83
N SER A 12 -8.50 2.70 -33.01
CA SER A 12 -8.95 3.57 -31.91
C SER A 12 -9.61 2.80 -30.77
N ILE A 13 -10.40 1.76 -31.08
CA ILE A 13 -11.01 0.88 -30.08
C ILE A 13 -9.94 0.07 -29.34
N ALA A 14 -8.98 -0.51 -30.06
CA ALA A 14 -7.88 -1.29 -29.46
C ALA A 14 -7.01 -0.43 -28.53
N GLU A 15 -6.66 0.79 -28.94
CA GLU A 15 -5.93 1.74 -28.11
C GLU A 15 -6.72 2.15 -26.86
N THR A 16 -8.03 2.34 -27.00
CA THR A 16 -8.91 2.70 -25.87
C THR A 16 -9.00 1.55 -24.86
N GLY A 17 -9.19 0.31 -25.33
CA GLY A 17 -9.22 -0.88 -24.48
C GLY A 17 -7.91 -1.06 -23.70
N ASN A 18 -6.77 -0.95 -24.38
CA ASN A 18 -5.46 -1.07 -23.75
C ASN A 18 -5.22 0.01 -22.69
N LYS A 19 -5.61 1.27 -22.95
CA LYS A 19 -5.50 2.35 -21.95
C LYS A 19 -6.35 2.08 -20.71
N GLN A 20 -7.55 1.52 -20.89
CA GLN A 20 -8.43 1.16 -19.77
C GLN A 20 -7.85 0.01 -18.95
N GLU A 21 -7.38 -1.06 -19.60
CA GLU A 21 -6.74 -2.20 -18.93
C GLU A 21 -5.50 -1.80 -18.14
N VAL A 22 -4.63 -0.98 -18.73
CA VAL A 22 -3.44 -0.45 -18.04
C VAL A 22 -3.85 0.43 -16.86
N GLY A 23 -4.87 1.29 -17.02
CA GLY A 23 -5.39 2.11 -15.92
C GLY A 23 -5.87 1.28 -14.73
N VAL A 24 -6.64 0.23 -15.00
CA VAL A 24 -7.11 -0.72 -13.96
C VAL A 24 -5.94 -1.49 -13.34
N ALA A 25 -4.99 -1.96 -14.14
CA ALA A 25 -3.82 -2.67 -13.66
C ALA A 25 -2.94 -1.80 -12.75
N VAL A 26 -2.73 -0.53 -13.11
CA VAL A 26 -1.98 0.44 -12.29
C VAL A 26 -2.74 0.74 -11.00
N LEU A 27 -4.06 0.97 -11.06
CA LEU A 27 -4.88 1.17 -9.87
C LEU A 27 -4.82 -0.04 -8.92
N LYS A 28 -4.92 -1.26 -9.47
CA LYS A 28 -4.80 -2.50 -8.70
C LYS A 28 -3.41 -2.63 -8.07
N LYS A 29 -2.35 -2.32 -8.81
CA LYS A 29 -0.98 -2.32 -8.29
C LYS A 29 -0.81 -1.28 -7.18
N ALA A 30 -1.37 -0.09 -7.33
CA ALA A 30 -1.35 0.94 -6.30
C ALA A 30 -2.05 0.47 -5.02
N GLN A 31 -3.21 -0.16 -5.13
CA GLN A 31 -3.91 -0.75 -3.98
C GLN A 31 -3.10 -1.87 -3.32
N GLN A 32 -2.46 -2.75 -4.10
CA GLN A 32 -1.58 -3.80 -3.57
C GLN A 32 -0.38 -3.24 -2.82
N ILE A 33 0.23 -2.16 -3.34
CA ILE A 33 1.33 -1.46 -2.67
C ILE A 33 0.84 -0.87 -1.34
N GLN A 34 -0.29 -0.18 -1.34
CA GLN A 34 -0.88 0.38 -0.11
C GLN A 34 -1.14 -0.69 0.95
N ALA A 35 -1.70 -1.84 0.56
CA ALA A 35 -1.94 -2.95 1.47
C ALA A 35 -0.64 -3.54 2.05
N SER A 36 0.40 -3.72 1.21
CA SER A 36 1.71 -4.18 1.65
C SER A 36 2.38 -3.19 2.62
N THR A 37 2.33 -1.89 2.31
CA THR A 37 2.85 -0.85 3.19
C THR A 37 2.08 -0.80 4.51
N ALA A 38 0.75 -0.91 4.49
CA ALA A 38 -0.06 -0.96 5.71
C ALA A 38 0.30 -2.18 6.59
N ALA A 39 0.50 -3.36 5.99
CA ALA A 39 0.92 -4.55 6.72
C ALA A 39 2.32 -4.38 7.36
N GLN A 40 3.26 -3.76 6.66
CA GLN A 40 4.59 -3.44 7.19
C GLN A 40 4.52 -2.46 8.36
N LEU A 41 3.70 -1.42 8.26
CA LEU A 41 3.50 -0.47 9.36
C LEU A 41 2.84 -1.13 10.57
N ILE A 42 1.85 -2.00 10.37
CA ILE A 42 1.22 -2.75 11.47
C ILE A 42 2.25 -3.65 12.15
N ASN A 43 3.07 -4.39 11.40
CA ASN A 43 4.14 -5.22 11.96
C ASN A 43 5.19 -4.38 12.70
N ALA A 44 5.51 -3.18 12.21
CA ALA A 44 6.43 -2.26 12.88
C ALA A 44 5.86 -1.75 14.22
N VAL A 45 4.55 -1.54 14.31
CA VAL A 45 3.87 -1.10 15.54
C VAL A 45 3.72 -2.25 16.55
N GLN A 46 3.59 -3.50 16.10
CA GLN A 46 3.47 -4.68 16.97
C GLN A 46 4.78 -5.13 17.63
N SER A 47 5.91 -4.48 17.32
CA SER A 47 7.09 -4.58 18.17
C SER A 47 7.00 -3.47 19.22
N PRO A 48 6.46 -3.72 20.44
CA PRO A 48 6.77 -2.83 21.53
C PRO A 48 8.30 -2.74 21.58
N PRO A 49 8.91 -1.54 21.70
CA PRO A 49 10.34 -1.47 21.96
C PRO A 49 10.53 -2.37 23.16
N ALA A 50 11.21 -3.50 22.94
CA ALA A 50 11.59 -4.36 24.04
C ALA A 50 12.21 -3.41 25.05
N VAL A 51 11.67 -3.43 26.27
CA VAL A 51 12.20 -2.80 27.46
C VAL A 51 13.56 -3.44 27.80
N GLN A 52 14.42 -3.49 26.79
CA GLN A 52 15.68 -4.21 26.61
C GLN A 52 16.74 -3.71 27.58
N ASN A 53 16.46 -2.65 28.35
CA ASN A 53 17.44 -1.99 29.17
C ASN A 53 16.91 -1.47 30.52
N LEU A 54 15.72 -1.90 30.96
CA LEU A 54 15.25 -1.55 32.31
C LEU A 54 15.77 -2.61 33.30
N PRO A 55 16.71 -2.26 34.20
CA PRO A 55 17.15 -3.18 35.24
C PRO A 55 15.98 -3.54 36.14
N ALA A 56 15.96 -4.78 36.65
CA ALA A 56 14.82 -5.40 37.36
C ALA A 56 14.33 -4.67 38.62
N ASN A 57 15.03 -3.61 39.04
CA ASN A 57 14.75 -2.79 40.21
C ASN A 57 14.16 -1.40 39.86
N LEU A 58 13.96 -1.06 38.59
CA LEU A 58 13.38 0.22 38.20
C LEU A 58 11.85 0.17 38.39
N GLY A 59 11.36 0.87 39.41
CA GLY A 59 9.94 0.88 39.81
C GLY A 59 9.69 0.49 41.27
N ASN A 60 10.71 0.03 42.00
CA ASN A 60 10.54 -0.37 43.42
C ASN A 60 10.36 0.79 44.40
N THR A 61 10.65 2.03 43.99
CA THR A 61 10.53 3.21 44.85
C THR A 61 9.74 4.29 44.13
N ILE A 62 8.40 4.23 44.23
CA ILE A 62 7.55 5.38 43.88
C ILE A 62 7.57 6.33 45.07
N ASN A 63 8.21 7.49 44.93
CA ASN A 63 8.10 8.57 45.91
C ASN A 63 6.71 9.19 45.77
N THR A 64 5.71 8.63 46.45
CA THR A 64 4.40 9.28 46.62
C THR A 64 4.51 10.26 47.79
N THR A 65 4.60 11.56 47.50
CA THR A 65 4.36 12.60 48.51
C THR A 65 2.86 12.69 48.75
N ALA A 66 2.44 12.54 50.00
CA ALA A 66 1.05 12.68 50.45
C ALA A 66 0.65 14.16 50.60
#